data_AF-A0A745DF09-F1
#
_entry.id   AF-A0A745DF09-F1
#
_cell.length_a   1.000
_cell.length_b   1.000
_cell.length_c   1.000
_cell.angle_alpha   90.00
_cell.angle_beta   90.00
_cell.angle_gamma   90.00
#
_symmetry.space_group_name_H-M   'P 1'
#
loop_
_entity.id
_entity.type
_entity.pdbx_description
1 polymer ?
#
loop_
_entity_poly.entity_id
_entity_poly.type
_entity_poly.pdbx_seq_one_letter_code
_entity_poly.pdbx_strand_id
1 'polypeptide(L)'
;KGAGKVGTVHLAPEERTPLEQRAAMTWARRLKRVFNIDITECEKCQGPVKVIACIEDPVVIDKILNHLKAKEAKQVSPSTQLPPPRAPPLLPGWEQGLAD
;
A
#
# COMPACT_ATOMS: atom_id res chain seq x y z
N LYS A 1 18.86 11.45 -44.40
CA LYS A 1 20.19 10.87 -44.08
C LYS A 1 20.80 11.73 -42.98
N GLY A 2 21.07 11.32 -41.75
CA GLY A 2 20.90 10.05 -41.04
C GLY A 2 20.62 10.35 -39.56
N ALA A 3 19.86 9.48 -38.91
CA ALA A 3 19.53 9.57 -37.49
C ALA A 3 20.70 9.02 -36.66
N GLY A 4 21.29 9.84 -35.80
CA GLY A 4 22.28 9.40 -34.81
C GLY A 4 21.57 8.79 -33.60
N LYS A 5 21.67 7.46 -33.43
CA LYS A 5 21.26 6.77 -32.21
C LYS A 5 22.37 6.93 -31.16
N VAL A 6 22.09 7.65 -30.07
CA VAL A 6 22.91 7.59 -28.86
C VAL A 6 22.56 6.27 -28.17
N GLY A 7 23.53 5.35 -28.15
CA GLY A 7 23.41 4.07 -27.46
C GLY A 7 23.39 4.29 -25.94
N THR A 8 22.31 3.89 -25.29
CA THR A 8 22.28 3.69 -23.84
C THR A 8 23.24 2.57 -23.51
N VAL A 9 24.37 2.91 -22.88
CA VAL A 9 25.29 1.94 -22.29
C VAL A 9 24.55 1.29 -21.12
N HIS A 10 24.20 0.02 -21.27
CA HIS A 10 23.69 -0.78 -20.17
C HIS A 10 24.87 -1.11 -19.25
N LEU A 11 25.11 -0.26 -18.24
CA LEU A 11 26.08 -0.54 -17.19
C LEU A 11 25.56 -1.73 -16.38
N ALA A 12 26.38 -2.78 -16.28
CA ALA A 12 26.10 -3.97 -15.49
C ALA A 12 25.71 -3.60 -14.05
N PRO A 13 24.85 -4.36 -13.36
CA PRO A 13 24.49 -4.05 -11.98
C PRO A 13 25.72 -4.33 -11.12
N GLU A 14 26.45 -3.28 -10.78
CA GLU A 14 27.49 -3.32 -9.75
C GLU A 14 26.84 -3.79 -8.45
N GLU A 15 27.38 -4.86 -7.86
CA GLU A 15 26.81 -5.54 -6.70
C GLU A 15 26.93 -4.63 -5.47
N ARG A 16 25.91 -3.79 -5.28
CA ARG A 16 25.87 -2.83 -4.16
C ARG A 16 25.90 -3.57 -2.84
N THR A 17 26.75 -3.12 -1.93
CA THR A 17 26.80 -3.64 -0.58
C THR A 17 25.42 -3.54 0.10
N PRO A 18 25.07 -4.42 1.05
CA PRO A 18 23.79 -4.35 1.75
C PRO A 18 23.51 -2.97 2.38
N LEU A 19 24.58 -2.28 2.75
CA LEU A 19 24.65 -0.94 3.30
C LEU A 19 24.21 0.15 2.30
N GLU A 20 24.62 0.02 1.05
CA GLU A 20 24.22 0.89 -0.05
C GLU A 20 22.79 0.59 -0.51
N GLN A 21 22.38 -0.70 -0.51
CA GLN A 21 21.01 -1.08 -0.85
C GLN A 21 19.98 -0.52 0.14
N ARG A 22 20.28 -0.55 1.45
CA ARG A 22 19.39 0.05 2.47
C ARG A 22 19.32 1.57 2.37
N ALA A 23 20.42 2.23 2.00
CA ALA A 23 20.45 3.67 1.76
C ALA A 23 19.63 4.05 0.52
N ALA A 24 19.73 3.26 -0.55
CA ALA A 24 18.99 3.45 -1.79
C ALA A 24 17.50 3.08 -1.72
N MET A 25 16.99 2.61 -0.57
CA MET A 25 15.56 2.30 -0.45
C MET A 25 14.72 3.55 -0.64
N THR A 26 13.75 3.44 -1.55
CA THR A 26 12.75 4.48 -1.76
C THR A 26 11.76 4.50 -0.60
N TRP A 27 11.11 5.64 -0.40
CA TRP A 27 10.08 5.80 0.62
C TRP A 27 8.93 4.80 0.44
N ALA A 28 8.51 4.55 -0.82
CA ALA A 28 7.54 3.51 -1.18
C ALA A 28 7.95 2.10 -0.71
N ARG A 29 9.22 1.71 -0.90
CA ARG A 29 9.71 0.39 -0.47
C ARG A 29 9.71 0.23 1.06
N ARG A 30 9.85 1.33 1.80
CA ARG A 30 9.74 1.31 3.27
C ARG A 30 8.29 1.11 3.71
N LEU A 31 7.31 1.79 3.10
CA LEU A 31 5.89 1.61 3.40
C LEU A 31 5.43 0.16 3.20
N LYS A 32 5.86 -0.47 2.11
CA LYS A 32 5.57 -1.89 1.85
C LYS A 32 6.11 -2.81 2.94
N ARG A 33 7.32 -2.53 3.44
CA ARG A 33 7.96 -3.37 4.47
C ARG A 33 7.38 -3.18 5.86
N VAL A 34 7.07 -1.95 6.26
CA VAL A 34 6.66 -1.63 7.64
C VAL A 34 5.15 -1.73 7.82
N PHE A 35 4.37 -1.30 6.82
CA PHE A 35 2.91 -1.20 6.93
C PHE A 35 2.17 -2.11 5.96
N ASN A 36 2.87 -2.92 5.15
CA ASN A 36 2.29 -3.74 4.07
C ASN A 36 1.45 -2.92 3.07
N ILE A 37 1.82 -1.67 2.83
CA ILE A 37 1.18 -0.78 1.85
C ILE A 37 2.07 -0.71 0.61
N ASP A 38 1.60 -1.25 -0.51
CA ASP A 38 2.33 -1.20 -1.76
C ASP A 38 1.87 -0.02 -2.63
N ILE A 39 2.80 0.92 -2.83
CA ILE A 39 2.65 2.06 -3.74
C ILE A 39 3.85 2.12 -4.69
N THR A 40 4.41 0.99 -5.13
CA THR A 40 5.46 1.03 -6.16
C THR A 40 4.87 1.14 -7.57
N GLU A 41 3.67 0.61 -7.77
CA GLU A 41 3.01 0.51 -9.07
C GLU A 41 1.55 0.95 -8.96
N CYS A 42 1.03 1.57 -10.02
CA CYS A 42 -0.37 1.95 -10.09
C CYS A 42 -1.23 0.72 -10.46
N GLU A 43 -2.28 0.45 -9.70
CA GLU A 43 -3.18 -0.69 -9.98
C GLU A 43 -3.86 -0.61 -11.35
N LYS A 44 -4.07 0.58 -11.90
CA LYS A 44 -4.78 0.78 -13.18
C LYS A 44 -3.88 0.69 -14.40
N CYS A 45 -2.71 1.34 -14.38
CA CYS A 45 -1.82 1.43 -15.53
C CYS A 45 -0.50 0.68 -15.36
N GLN A 46 -0.26 0.06 -14.20
CA GLN A 46 0.93 -0.74 -13.87
C GLN A 46 2.25 0.04 -14.02
N GLY A 47 2.17 1.37 -14.08
CA GLY A 47 3.33 2.25 -14.15
C GLY A 47 3.91 2.56 -12.78
N PRO A 48 5.18 3.00 -12.70
CA PRO A 48 5.82 3.39 -11.46
C PRO A 48 5.15 4.63 -10.88
N VAL A 49 4.92 4.65 -9.57
CA VAL A 49 4.36 5.82 -8.87
C VAL A 49 5.36 6.44 -7.89
N LYS A 50 5.17 7.73 -7.61
CA LYS A 50 6.03 8.51 -6.72
C LYS A 50 5.17 9.33 -5.75
N VAL A 51 5.59 9.40 -4.49
CA VAL A 51 4.99 10.30 -3.51
C VAL A 51 5.34 11.75 -3.87
N ILE A 52 4.31 12.59 -4.04
CA ILE A 52 4.46 14.00 -4.42
C ILE A 52 4.17 14.98 -3.28
N ALA A 53 3.40 14.56 -2.28
CA ALA A 53 3.04 15.36 -1.12
C ALA A 53 2.64 14.46 0.05
N CYS A 54 2.80 14.97 1.28
CA CYS A 54 2.28 14.39 2.50
C CYS A 54 1.28 15.38 3.12
N ILE A 55 0.16 14.87 3.64
CA ILE A 55 -0.85 15.66 4.34
C ILE A 55 -0.84 15.20 5.80
N GLU A 56 -0.44 16.09 6.70
CA GLU A 56 -0.30 15.79 8.14
C GLU A 56 -1.24 16.63 9.02
N ASP A 57 -1.88 17.66 8.45
CA ASP A 57 -2.83 18.50 9.19
C ASP A 57 -4.11 17.71 9.53
N PRO A 58 -4.44 17.52 10.82
CA PRO A 58 -5.60 16.73 11.23
C PRO A 58 -6.93 17.31 10.71
N VAL A 59 -7.06 18.63 10.62
CA VAL A 59 -8.28 19.29 10.13
C VAL A 59 -8.48 19.00 8.65
N VAL A 60 -7.39 18.95 7.87
CA VAL A 60 -7.45 18.61 6.44
C VAL A 60 -7.79 17.13 6.26
N ILE A 61 -7.16 16.24 7.05
CA ILE A 61 -7.42 14.80 7.04
C ILE A 61 -8.91 14.54 7.34
N ASP A 62 -9.46 15.13 8.41
CA ASP A 62 -10.86 14.95 8.78
C ASP A 62 -11.82 15.44 7.69
N LYS A 63 -11.53 16.57 7.05
CA LYS A 63 -12.33 17.09 5.94
C LYS A 63 -12.37 16.10 4.77
N ILE A 64 -11.23 15.52 4.40
CA ILE A 64 -11.15 14.52 3.31
C ILE A 64 -11.96 13.27 3.69
N LEU A 65 -11.74 12.73 4.90
CA LEU A 65 -12.42 11.52 5.35
C LEU A 65 -13.94 11.70 5.41
N ASN A 66 -14.42 12.85 5.91
CA ASN A 66 -15.85 13.14 5.96
C ASN A 66 -16.47 13.25 4.57
N HIS A 67 -15.76 13.85 3.62
CA HIS A 67 -16.21 13.92 2.22
C HIS A 67 -16.33 12.53 1.59
N LEU A 68 -15.35 11.65 1.82
CA LEU A 68 -15.36 10.28 1.28
C LEU A 68 -16.51 9.44 1.86
N LYS A 69 -16.73 9.48 3.17
CA LYS A 69 -17.85 8.76 3.82
C LYS A 69 -19.21 9.20 3.26
N ALA A 70 -19.41 10.51 3.08
CA ALA A 70 -20.65 11.04 2.53
C ALA A 70 -20.85 10.62 1.06
N LYS A 71 -19.77 10.46 0.29
CA LYS A 71 -19.82 9.96 -1.09
C LYS A 71 -20.15 8.46 -1.12
N GLU A 72 -19.49 7.66 -0.28
CA GLU A 72 -19.77 6.22 -0.17
C GLU A 72 -21.22 5.97 0.22
N ALA A 73 -21.75 6.66 1.24
CA ALA A 73 -23.14 6.53 1.67
C ALA A 73 -24.15 6.80 0.54
N LYS A 74 -23.81 7.68 -0.42
CA LYS A 74 -24.64 7.94 -1.61
C LYS A 74 -24.52 6.84 -2.68
N GLN A 75 -23.45 6.05 -2.65
CA GLN A 75 -23.17 5.00 -3.64
C GLN A 75 -23.52 3.58 -3.14
N VAL A 76 -23.78 3.38 -1.85
CA VAL A 76 -24.21 2.08 -1.31
C VAL A 76 -25.64 1.77 -1.80
N SER A 77 -25.77 0.89 -2.79
CA SER A 77 -27.00 0.17 -3.09
C SER A 77 -27.20 -0.98 -2.08
N PRO A 78 -28.44 -1.43 -1.81
CA PRO A 78 -28.71 -2.50 -0.84
C PRO A 78 -27.99 -3.84 -1.13
N SER A 79 -27.46 -4.03 -2.34
CA SER A 79 -26.67 -5.20 -2.72
C SER A 79 -25.21 -5.19 -2.21
N THR A 80 -24.70 -4.08 -1.68
CA THR A 80 -23.30 -3.95 -1.22
C THR A 80 -23.17 -4.01 0.30
N GLN A 81 -24.28 -4.16 1.04
CA GLN A 81 -24.22 -4.39 2.48
C GLN A 81 -23.68 -5.80 2.77
N LEU A 82 -22.50 -5.86 3.39
CA LEU A 82 -21.97 -7.11 3.92
C LEU A 82 -22.89 -7.62 5.04
N PRO A 83 -23.13 -8.93 5.13
CA PRO A 83 -23.83 -9.51 6.27
C PRO A 83 -23.06 -9.21 7.57
N PRO A 84 -23.75 -9.14 8.71
CA PRO A 84 -23.09 -8.91 9.99
C PRO A 84 -22.00 -9.96 10.24
N PRO A 85 -20.89 -9.57 10.91
CA PRO A 85 -19.80 -10.50 11.20
C PRO A 85 -20.34 -11.68 12.02
N ARG A 86 -20.09 -12.89 11.54
CA ARG A 86 -20.42 -14.11 12.28
C ARG A 86 -19.30 -14.39 13.28
N ALA A 87 -19.67 -14.74 14.51
CA ALA A 87 -18.71 -15.21 15.48
C ALA A 87 -17.99 -16.47 14.95
N PRO A 88 -16.71 -16.68 15.29
CA PRO A 88 -16.03 -17.94 15.03
C PRO A 88 -16.83 -19.10 15.63
N PRO A 89 -16.83 -20.29 14.99
CA PRO A 89 -17.42 -21.47 15.60
C PRO A 89 -16.77 -21.72 16.96
N LEU A 90 -17.58 -21.89 18.01
CA LEU A 90 -17.11 -22.34 19.31
C LEU A 90 -16.52 -23.74 19.11
N LEU A 91 -15.19 -23.82 19.09
CA LEU A 91 -14.50 -25.10 19.08
C LEU A 91 -14.77 -25.78 20.44
N PRO A 92 -15.29 -27.00 20.48
CA PRO A 92 -15.42 -27.72 21.73
C PRO A 92 -14.01 -28.07 22.25
N GLY A 93 -13.64 -27.56 23.43
CA GLY A 93 -12.50 -28.09 24.20
C GLY A 93 -11.32 -27.18 24.51
N TRP A 94 -11.43 -25.84 24.43
CA TRP A 94 -10.34 -24.93 24.84
C TRP A 94 -10.44 -24.40 26.29
N GLU A 95 -11.42 -24.88 27.07
CA GLU A 95 -11.61 -24.50 28.49
C GLU A 95 -10.85 -25.38 29.49
N GLN A 96 -10.11 -26.41 29.06
CA GLN A 96 -9.22 -27.18 29.93
C GLN A 96 -7.76 -27.04 29.49
N GLY A 97 -7.04 -26.11 30.10
CA GLY A 97 -5.57 -26.13 30.05
C GLY A 97 -4.88 -24.76 30.05
N LEU A 98 -5.21 -23.88 31.00
CA LEU A 98 -4.26 -22.88 31.48
C LEU A 98 -4.10 -23.04 33.00
N ALA A 99 -3.56 -24.20 33.37
CA ALA A 99 -3.02 -24.48 34.69
C ALA A 99 -1.85 -25.45 34.51
N ASP A 100 -0.70 -24.89 34.15
CA ASP A 100 0.64 -25.25 34.64
C ASP A 100 1.59 -24.09 34.35
#